data_AF-A0A961SL78-F1
#
_entry.id   AF-A0A961SL78-F1
#
_cell.length_a   1.000
_cell.length_b   1.000
_cell.length_c   1.000
_cell.angle_alpha   90.00
_cell.angle_beta   90.00
_cell.angle_gamma   90.00
#
_symmetry.space_group_name_H-M   'P 1'
#
loop_
_entity.id
_entity.type
_entity.pdbx_description
1 polymer ?
#
loop_
_entity_poly.entity_id
_entity_poly.type
_entity_poly.pdbx_seq_one_letter_code
_entity_poly.pdbx_strand_id
1 'polypeptide(L)'
;MSEPSPEDLVEALEAPLIPYYIALGRFLTAYAHVEGNTLVVLRHCSKVTNEVGQCLFAGTRASAAIDFIKRIADAQEWTDEQREPLEIVTAQLGEITRARNDILHYGTNSTGKDSEWYTTNEFVAHTSNRIRRTKITPDILGDMTHDCMKLSAHIVMIGTTADPSYLKVAGPILGASWRYKRAEPDLPRNKNPAPRQE
;
A
#
# COMPACT_ATOMS: atom_id res chain seq x y z
N MET A 1 23.51 42.79 -6.92
CA MET A 1 23.09 41.42 -6.53
C MET A 1 23.62 40.50 -7.59
N SER A 2 24.44 39.51 -7.24
CA SER A 2 24.91 38.50 -8.21
C SER A 2 23.75 37.59 -8.60
N GLU A 3 23.72 37.13 -9.86
CA GLU A 3 22.76 36.11 -10.29
C GLU A 3 23.02 34.79 -9.53
N PRO A 4 21.96 34.03 -9.17
CA PRO A 4 22.13 32.74 -8.51
C PRO A 4 22.84 31.74 -9.41
N SER A 5 23.71 30.92 -8.83
CA SER A 5 24.39 29.85 -9.56
C SER A 5 23.41 28.74 -9.99
N PRO A 6 23.75 27.94 -11.02
CA PRO A 6 22.96 26.75 -11.37
C PRO A 6 22.72 25.81 -10.18
N GLU A 7 23.70 25.68 -9.29
CA GLU A 7 23.61 24.87 -8.07
C GLU A 7 22.57 25.43 -7.09
N ASP A 8 22.54 26.75 -6.87
CA ASP A 8 21.54 27.42 -6.04
C ASP A 8 20.12 27.20 -6.57
N LEU A 9 19.96 27.17 -7.90
CA LEU A 9 18.68 26.91 -8.56
C LEU A 9 18.23 25.46 -8.38
N VAL A 10 19.15 24.49 -8.49
CA VAL A 10 18.83 23.07 -8.26
C VAL A 10 18.45 22.85 -6.79
N GLU A 11 19.21 23.39 -5.84
CA GLU A 11 18.90 23.27 -4.42
C GLU A 11 17.54 23.89 -4.07
N ALA A 12 17.24 25.07 -4.63
CA ALA A 12 15.94 25.72 -4.44
C ALA A 12 14.77 24.89 -5.02
N LEU A 13 14.98 24.16 -6.11
CA LEU A 13 13.98 23.27 -6.70
C LEU A 13 13.82 21.95 -5.93
N GLU A 14 14.90 21.42 -5.34
CA GLU A 14 14.90 20.14 -4.62
C GLU A 14 14.44 20.27 -3.17
N ALA A 15 14.77 21.36 -2.48
CA ALA A 15 14.50 21.54 -1.05
C ALA A 15 13.03 21.25 -0.65
N PRO A 16 12.00 21.68 -1.41
CA PRO A 16 10.60 21.36 -1.13
C PRO A 16 10.23 19.88 -1.35
N LEU A 17 11.03 19.13 -2.12
CA LEU A 17 10.78 17.72 -2.46
C LEU A 17 11.35 16.75 -1.41
N ILE A 18 12.35 17.17 -0.63
CA ILE A 18 13.03 16.34 0.38
C ILE A 18 12.04 15.69 1.37
N PRO A 19 11.09 16.42 2.00
CA PRO A 19 10.14 15.81 2.93
C PRO A 19 9.28 14.73 2.27
N TYR A 20 8.90 14.94 1.02
CA TYR A 20 8.12 13.98 0.24
C TYR A 20 8.91 12.70 -0.03
N TYR A 21 10.14 12.81 -0.53
CA TYR A 21 10.96 11.63 -0.81
C TYR A 21 11.33 10.85 0.44
N ILE A 22 11.56 11.52 1.58
CA ILE A 22 11.77 10.85 2.87
C ILE A 22 10.51 10.05 3.27
N ALA A 23 9.33 10.67 3.19
CA ALA A 23 8.07 10.01 3.53
C ALA A 23 7.79 8.83 2.57
N LEU A 24 8.03 9.00 1.28
CA LEU A 24 7.87 7.97 0.26
C LEU A 24 8.82 6.79 0.50
N GLY A 25 10.09 7.05 0.79
CA GLY A 25 11.07 6.01 1.10
C GLY A 25 10.66 5.18 2.31
N ARG A 26 10.24 5.84 3.41
CA ARG A 26 9.73 5.16 4.62
C ARG A 26 8.51 4.28 4.31
N PHE A 27 7.57 4.80 3.54
CA PHE A 27 6.38 4.05 3.12
C PHE A 27 6.76 2.80 2.30
N LEU A 28 7.60 2.95 1.28
CA LEU A 28 7.99 1.84 0.42
C LEU A 28 8.78 0.76 1.17
N THR A 29 9.64 1.16 2.11
CA THR A 29 10.33 0.21 3.01
C THR A 29 9.34 -0.55 3.90
N ALA A 30 8.38 0.15 4.52
CA ALA A 30 7.36 -0.51 5.35
C ALA A 30 6.48 -1.45 4.52
N TYR A 31 6.11 -1.06 3.30
CA TYR A 31 5.34 -1.91 2.39
C TYR A 31 6.13 -3.16 1.97
N ALA A 32 7.43 -3.05 1.71
CA ALA A 32 8.27 -4.20 1.39
C ALA A 32 8.31 -5.23 2.55
N HIS A 33 8.30 -4.77 3.81
CA HIS A 33 8.16 -5.68 4.96
C HIS A 33 6.80 -6.39 4.99
N VAL A 34 5.71 -5.69 4.64
CA VAL A 34 4.38 -6.31 4.50
C VAL A 34 4.40 -7.41 3.43
N GLU A 35 5.00 -7.16 2.27
CA GLU A 35 5.15 -8.17 1.21
C GLU A 35 5.97 -9.38 1.68
N GLY A 36 7.12 -9.13 2.31
CA GLY A 36 7.96 -10.19 2.87
C GLY A 36 7.24 -11.06 3.89
N ASN A 37 6.54 -10.43 4.84
CA ASN A 37 5.77 -11.13 5.86
C ASN A 37 4.61 -11.93 5.24
N THR A 38 3.93 -11.40 4.23
CA THR A 38 2.83 -12.11 3.55
C THR A 38 3.33 -13.41 2.91
N LEU A 39 4.51 -13.39 2.29
CA LEU A 39 5.12 -14.59 1.72
C LEU A 39 5.58 -15.60 2.78
N VAL A 40 6.10 -15.13 3.91
CA VAL A 40 6.44 -16.00 5.04
C VAL A 40 5.19 -16.71 5.55
N VAL A 41 4.09 -15.98 5.74
CA VAL A 41 2.82 -16.53 6.22
C VAL A 41 2.20 -17.48 5.21
N LEU A 42 2.25 -17.15 3.91
CA LEU A 42 1.80 -18.06 2.86
C LEU A 42 2.48 -19.43 2.95
N ARG A 43 3.81 -19.44 3.08
CA ARG A 43 4.58 -20.69 3.24
C ARG A 43 4.20 -21.46 4.50
N HIS A 44 3.98 -20.73 5.60
CA HIS A 44 3.54 -21.33 6.85
C HIS A 44 2.16 -21.99 6.70
N CYS A 45 1.18 -21.26 6.18
CA CYS A 45 -0.19 -21.76 5.99
C CYS A 45 -0.25 -22.95 5.03
N SER A 46 0.61 -23.00 4.01
CA SER A 46 0.63 -24.09 3.04
C SER A 46 1.26 -25.39 3.58
N LYS A 47 1.89 -25.37 4.76
CA LYS A 47 2.53 -26.53 5.42
C LYS A 47 3.60 -27.22 4.56
N VAL A 48 4.18 -26.51 3.59
CA VAL A 48 5.32 -26.99 2.80
C VAL A 48 6.62 -26.63 3.51
N THR A 49 7.72 -27.31 3.19
CA THR A 49 9.03 -26.92 3.73
C THR A 49 9.42 -25.53 3.20
N ASN A 50 10.31 -24.85 3.91
CA ASN A 50 10.73 -23.49 3.52
C ASN A 50 11.37 -23.47 2.12
N GLU A 51 12.17 -24.48 1.78
CA GLU A 51 12.86 -24.62 0.49
C GLU A 51 11.85 -24.80 -0.64
N VAL A 52 10.87 -25.71 -0.45
CA VAL A 52 9.80 -25.93 -1.42
C VAL A 52 8.95 -24.67 -1.59
N GLY A 53 8.60 -24.01 -0.48
CA GLY A 53 7.81 -22.78 -0.51
C GLY A 53 8.53 -21.62 -1.19
N GLN A 54 9.86 -21.49 -1.04
CA GLN A 54 10.65 -20.51 -1.77
C GLN A 54 10.61 -20.76 -3.28
N CYS A 55 10.71 -22.02 -3.71
CA CYS A 55 10.61 -22.38 -5.12
C CYS A 55 9.19 -22.14 -5.68
N LEU A 56 8.15 -22.59 -4.96
CA LEU A 56 6.76 -22.52 -5.43
C LEU A 56 6.23 -21.09 -5.50
N PHE A 57 6.58 -20.25 -4.54
CA PHE A 57 6.00 -18.91 -4.41
C PHE A 57 6.97 -17.78 -4.82
N ALA A 58 8.10 -18.11 -5.44
CA ALA A 58 9.01 -17.13 -6.01
C ALA A 58 8.27 -16.15 -6.94
N GLY A 59 8.52 -14.85 -6.76
CA GLY A 59 7.89 -13.80 -7.58
C GLY A 59 6.40 -13.53 -7.28
N THR A 60 5.80 -14.23 -6.32
CA THR A 60 4.41 -13.97 -5.90
C THR A 60 4.33 -12.61 -5.22
N ARG A 61 3.42 -11.75 -5.69
CA ARG A 61 3.13 -10.44 -5.08
C ARG A 61 2.19 -10.59 -3.89
N ALA A 62 2.20 -9.62 -2.98
CA ALA A 62 1.34 -9.61 -1.78
C ALA A 62 -0.13 -9.95 -2.06
N SER A 63 -0.76 -9.36 -3.08
CA SER A 63 -2.17 -9.62 -3.41
C SER A 63 -2.43 -11.09 -3.78
N ALA A 64 -1.58 -11.68 -4.62
CA ALA A 64 -1.69 -13.07 -5.02
C ALA A 64 -1.39 -14.02 -3.85
N ALA A 65 -0.45 -13.64 -2.97
CA ALA A 65 -0.15 -14.41 -1.78
C ALA A 65 -1.34 -14.45 -0.81
N ILE A 66 -2.04 -13.33 -0.59
CA ILE A 66 -3.27 -13.29 0.18
C ILE A 66 -4.36 -14.18 -0.45
N ASP A 67 -4.52 -14.14 -1.78
CA ASP A 67 -5.50 -15.00 -2.45
C ASP A 67 -5.19 -16.49 -2.25
N PHE A 68 -3.91 -16.88 -2.26
CA PHE A 68 -3.51 -18.24 -1.92
C PHE A 68 -3.79 -18.58 -0.46
N ILE A 69 -3.50 -17.68 0.48
CA ILE A 69 -3.81 -17.88 1.91
C ILE A 69 -5.32 -18.11 2.10
N LYS A 70 -6.18 -17.31 1.45
CA LYS A 70 -7.64 -17.49 1.49
C LYS A 70 -8.06 -18.88 1.00
N ARG A 71 -7.55 -19.31 -0.15
CA ARG A 71 -7.86 -20.65 -0.69
C ARG A 71 -7.35 -21.77 0.20
N ILE A 72 -6.20 -21.59 0.84
CA ILE A 72 -5.67 -22.54 1.83
C ILE A 72 -6.58 -22.58 3.07
N ALA A 73 -7.04 -21.43 3.55
CA ALA A 73 -7.98 -21.35 4.67
C ALA A 73 -9.31 -22.04 4.35
N ASP A 74 -9.81 -21.93 3.11
CA ASP A 74 -10.96 -22.68 2.61
C ASP A 74 -10.72 -24.19 2.61
N ALA A 75 -9.60 -24.63 2.03
CA ALA A 75 -9.25 -26.04 1.94
C ALA A 75 -8.95 -26.68 3.31
N GLN A 76 -8.51 -25.89 4.29
CA GLN A 76 -8.25 -26.33 5.66
C GLN A 76 -9.42 -26.08 6.61
N GLU A 77 -10.58 -25.63 6.10
CA GLU A 77 -11.79 -25.39 6.88
C GLU A 77 -11.56 -24.48 8.10
N TRP A 78 -10.80 -23.39 7.92
CA TRP A 78 -10.55 -22.42 9.00
C TRP A 78 -11.85 -21.85 9.57
N THR A 79 -11.91 -21.69 10.89
CA THR A 79 -13.05 -21.08 11.59
C THR A 79 -13.15 -19.58 11.29
N ASP A 80 -14.30 -18.98 11.62
CA ASP A 80 -14.52 -17.55 11.42
C ASP A 80 -13.51 -16.70 12.21
N GLU A 81 -13.15 -17.14 13.42
CA GLU A 81 -12.13 -16.48 14.26
C GLU A 81 -10.74 -16.51 13.62
N GLN A 82 -10.41 -17.59 12.89
CA GLN A 82 -9.15 -17.70 12.15
C GLN A 82 -9.17 -16.85 10.87
N ARG A 83 -10.35 -16.64 10.27
CA ARG A 83 -10.54 -15.88 9.02
C ARG A 83 -10.64 -14.37 9.24
N GLU A 84 -11.18 -13.93 10.37
CA GLU A 84 -11.38 -12.50 10.66
C GLU A 84 -10.10 -11.65 10.45
N PRO A 85 -8.91 -12.05 10.97
CA PRO A 85 -7.69 -11.30 10.72
C PRO A 85 -7.32 -11.22 9.23
N LEU A 86 -7.59 -12.27 8.46
CA LEU A 86 -7.30 -12.33 7.03
C LEU A 86 -8.18 -11.35 6.24
N GLU A 87 -9.45 -11.22 6.60
CA GLU A 87 -10.35 -10.25 5.95
C GLU A 87 -9.96 -8.80 6.28
N ILE A 88 -9.61 -8.52 7.53
CA ILE A 88 -9.09 -7.22 7.96
C ILE A 88 -7.83 -6.85 7.17
N VAL A 89 -6.87 -7.78 7.06
CA VAL A 89 -5.63 -7.58 6.28
C VAL A 89 -5.94 -7.35 4.80
N THR A 90 -6.81 -8.17 4.22
CA THR A 90 -7.14 -8.10 2.79
C THR A 90 -7.71 -6.75 2.41
N ALA A 91 -8.63 -6.22 3.21
CA ALA A 91 -9.28 -4.94 2.94
C ALA A 91 -8.25 -3.79 2.91
N GLN A 92 -7.46 -3.63 3.98
CA GLN A 92 -6.54 -2.50 4.09
C GLN A 92 -5.33 -2.64 3.16
N LEU A 93 -4.77 -3.85 3.02
CA LEU A 93 -3.68 -4.09 2.07
C LEU A 93 -4.13 -3.81 0.64
N GLY A 94 -5.38 -4.10 0.30
CA GLY A 94 -5.96 -3.76 -1.00
C GLY A 94 -5.94 -2.26 -1.29
N GLU A 95 -6.31 -1.42 -0.32
CA GLU A 95 -6.26 0.04 -0.49
C GLU A 95 -4.83 0.57 -0.61
N ILE A 96 -3.91 0.11 0.25
CA ILE A 96 -2.52 0.55 0.22
C ILE A 96 -1.81 0.07 -1.06
N THR A 97 -2.05 -1.16 -1.50
CA THR A 97 -1.49 -1.71 -2.75
C THR A 97 -1.93 -0.86 -3.95
N ARG A 98 -3.20 -0.44 -3.98
CA ARG A 98 -3.71 0.46 -5.04
C ARG A 98 -2.99 1.80 -5.01
N ALA A 99 -2.87 2.43 -3.85
CA ALA A 99 -2.16 3.70 -3.70
C ALA A 99 -0.70 3.59 -4.14
N ARG A 100 0.01 2.55 -3.70
CA ARG A 100 1.39 2.24 -4.10
C ARG A 100 1.52 2.09 -5.61
N ASN A 101 0.60 1.38 -6.24
CA ASN A 101 0.61 1.19 -7.68
C ASN A 101 0.36 2.50 -8.43
N ASP A 102 -0.61 3.31 -7.98
CA ASP A 102 -0.86 4.62 -8.59
C ASP A 102 0.40 5.51 -8.51
N ILE A 103 1.05 5.58 -7.34
CA ILE A 103 2.29 6.35 -7.12
C ILE A 103 3.41 5.89 -8.08
N LEU A 104 3.64 4.59 -8.19
CA LEU A 104 4.80 4.06 -8.93
C LEU A 104 4.57 3.92 -10.43
N HIS A 105 3.33 3.78 -10.87
CA HIS A 105 3.00 3.68 -12.30
C HIS A 105 2.70 5.01 -12.94
N TYR A 106 2.13 5.97 -12.21
CA TYR A 106 1.76 7.27 -12.76
C TYR A 106 2.67 8.41 -12.28
N GLY A 107 3.55 8.14 -11.32
CA GLY A 107 4.37 9.16 -10.68
C GLY A 107 3.55 10.04 -9.74
N THR A 108 4.19 11.12 -9.29
CA THR A 108 3.56 12.12 -8.43
C THR A 108 3.92 13.50 -8.97
N ASN A 109 2.92 14.36 -9.07
CA ASN A 109 3.09 15.75 -9.47
C ASN A 109 2.90 16.65 -8.24
N SER A 110 3.62 17.76 -8.20
CA SER A 110 3.33 18.87 -7.29
C SER A 110 2.77 20.04 -8.09
N THR A 111 1.76 20.73 -7.57
CA THR A 111 1.20 21.94 -8.21
C THR A 111 2.05 23.20 -7.96
N GLY A 112 3.19 23.07 -7.27
CA GLY A 112 4.10 24.17 -6.93
C GLY A 112 3.54 25.21 -5.93
N LYS A 113 2.22 25.25 -5.69
CA LYS A 113 1.61 26.32 -4.89
C LYS A 113 1.25 25.97 -3.43
N ASP A 114 0.98 24.72 -3.05
CA ASP A 114 0.40 24.47 -1.72
C ASP A 114 0.78 23.13 -1.07
N SER A 115 2.01 22.63 -1.28
CA SER A 115 2.41 21.29 -0.81
C SER A 115 1.43 20.18 -1.27
N GLU A 116 0.71 20.41 -2.37
CA GLU A 116 -0.24 19.46 -2.90
C GLU A 116 0.46 18.48 -3.82
N TRP A 117 0.61 17.27 -3.30
CA TRP A 117 1.14 16.13 -4.01
C TRP A 117 0.00 15.22 -4.43
N TYR A 118 -0.03 14.84 -5.69
CA TYR A 118 -1.04 13.93 -6.21
C TYR A 118 -0.49 13.01 -7.28
N THR A 119 -1.08 11.83 -7.37
CA THR A 119 -0.89 10.92 -8.50
C THR A 119 -2.09 11.02 -9.44
N THR A 120 -1.86 10.91 -10.75
CA THR A 120 -2.94 10.96 -11.74
C THR A 120 -2.67 10.05 -12.93
N ASN A 121 -3.69 9.32 -13.38
CA ASN A 121 -3.60 8.48 -14.57
C ASN A 121 -3.93 9.24 -15.88
N GLU A 122 -3.96 10.58 -15.85
CA GLU A 122 -4.37 11.43 -16.98
C GLU A 122 -3.65 11.07 -18.29
N PHE A 123 -2.34 10.84 -18.23
CA PHE A 123 -1.51 10.50 -19.39
C PHE A 123 -1.84 9.15 -20.06
N VAL A 124 -2.49 8.24 -19.33
CA VAL A 124 -2.84 6.90 -19.83
C VAL A 124 -4.35 6.67 -19.94
N ALA A 125 -5.16 7.65 -19.54
CA ALA A 125 -6.61 7.53 -19.55
C ALA A 125 -7.14 7.68 -21.00
N HIS A 126 -7.82 6.65 -21.51
CA HIS A 126 -8.42 6.69 -22.85
C HIS A 126 -9.60 7.67 -22.98
N THR A 127 -10.18 8.09 -21.86
CA THR A 127 -11.34 8.98 -21.81
C THR A 127 -11.25 9.89 -20.58
N SER A 128 -11.71 11.14 -20.70
CA SER A 128 -11.67 12.13 -19.61
C SER A 128 -12.43 11.70 -18.36
N ASN A 129 -13.54 10.96 -18.50
CA ASN A 129 -14.32 10.42 -17.39
C ASN A 129 -13.62 9.27 -16.60
N ARG A 130 -12.44 8.83 -17.04
CA ARG A 130 -11.60 7.84 -16.36
C ARG A 130 -10.33 8.45 -15.77
N ILE A 131 -10.14 9.77 -15.89
CA ILE A 131 -9.08 10.50 -15.20
C ILE A 131 -9.40 10.46 -13.71
N ARG A 132 -8.39 10.11 -12.92
CA ARG A 132 -8.42 10.07 -11.47
C ARG A 132 -7.25 10.89 -10.95
N ARG A 133 -7.48 11.58 -9.86
CA ARG A 133 -6.44 12.25 -9.07
C ARG A 133 -6.57 11.76 -7.64
N THR A 134 -5.46 11.36 -7.05
CA THR A 134 -5.41 10.90 -5.67
C THR A 134 -4.34 11.73 -4.96
N LYS A 135 -4.73 12.40 -3.88
CA LYS A 135 -3.79 13.18 -3.05
C LYS A 135 -2.86 12.22 -2.30
N ILE A 136 -1.55 12.47 -2.36
CA ILE A 136 -0.48 11.67 -1.74
C ILE A 136 0.52 12.64 -1.10
N THR A 137 0.13 13.32 -0.02
CA THR A 137 1.04 14.21 0.73
C THR A 137 2.02 13.41 1.62
N PRO A 138 3.08 14.04 2.14
CA PRO A 138 3.94 13.41 3.14
C PRO A 138 3.18 12.83 4.34
N ASP A 139 2.14 13.52 4.81
CA ASP A 139 1.30 13.04 5.92
C ASP A 139 0.53 11.76 5.55
N ILE A 140 -0.07 11.73 4.34
CA ILE A 140 -0.77 10.54 3.82
C ILE A 140 0.20 9.36 3.69
N LEU A 141 1.44 9.60 3.25
CA LEU A 141 2.49 8.58 3.22
C LEU A 141 2.89 8.12 4.63
N GLY A 142 2.90 9.03 5.61
CA GLY A 142 3.10 8.71 7.03
C GLY A 142 1.99 7.81 7.58
N ASP A 143 0.73 8.10 7.25
CA ASP A 143 -0.42 7.28 7.64
C ASP A 143 -0.37 5.90 7.00
N MET A 144 -0.05 5.81 5.70
CA MET A 144 0.17 4.53 5.02
C MET A 144 1.33 3.74 5.65
N THR A 145 2.41 4.41 6.06
CA THR A 145 3.55 3.78 6.74
C THR A 145 3.13 3.16 8.06
N HIS A 146 2.37 3.89 8.88
CA HIS A 146 1.85 3.40 10.15
C HIS A 146 0.92 2.19 9.94
N ASP A 147 0.05 2.27 8.94
CA ASP A 147 -0.86 1.18 8.61
C ASP A 147 -0.12 -0.05 8.05
N CYS A 148 0.98 0.13 7.32
CA CYS A 148 1.86 -0.99 6.95
C CYS A 148 2.45 -1.70 8.17
N MET A 149 2.87 -0.97 9.21
CA MET A 149 3.37 -1.60 10.45
C MET A 149 2.26 -2.42 11.14
N LYS A 150 1.04 -1.87 11.18
CA LYS A 150 -0.13 -2.57 11.73
C LYS A 150 -0.49 -3.80 10.90
N LEU A 151 -0.47 -3.70 9.56
CA LEU A 151 -0.66 -4.83 8.64
C LEU A 151 0.37 -5.94 8.90
N SER A 152 1.66 -5.58 9.00
CA SER A 152 2.72 -6.54 9.32
C SER A 152 2.43 -7.29 10.62
N ALA A 153 1.92 -6.63 11.66
CA ALA A 153 1.55 -7.28 12.91
C ALA A 153 0.37 -8.26 12.74
N HIS A 154 -0.70 -7.86 12.05
CA HIS A 154 -1.81 -8.76 11.76
C HIS A 154 -1.39 -9.98 10.93
N ILE A 155 -0.52 -9.78 9.93
CA ILE A 155 -0.03 -10.86 9.07
C ILE A 155 0.77 -11.88 9.91
N VAL A 156 1.71 -11.42 10.74
CA VAL A 156 2.49 -12.32 11.61
C VAL A 156 1.57 -13.13 12.55
N MET A 157 0.51 -12.51 13.06
CA MET A 157 -0.48 -13.18 13.91
C MET A 157 -1.25 -14.30 13.19
N ILE A 158 -1.44 -14.22 11.87
CA ILE A 158 -2.08 -15.30 11.09
C ILE A 158 -1.16 -16.53 11.02
N GLY A 159 0.15 -16.31 10.83
CA GLY A 159 1.12 -17.39 10.60
C GLY A 159 1.86 -17.88 11.85
N THR A 160 1.50 -17.42 13.05
CA THR A 160 2.18 -17.82 14.28
C THR A 160 1.18 -18.17 15.38
N THR A 161 1.51 -19.15 16.22
CA THR A 161 0.86 -19.26 17.53
C THR A 161 1.35 -18.08 18.35
N ALA A 162 0.45 -17.13 18.59
CA ALA A 162 0.77 -15.86 19.20
C ALA A 162 1.48 -16.05 20.55
N ASP A 163 2.79 -15.79 20.57
CA ASP A 163 3.54 -15.70 21.82
C ASP A 163 2.92 -14.58 22.68
N PRO A 164 2.53 -14.84 23.94
CA PRO A 164 2.05 -13.80 24.85
C PRO A 164 2.95 -12.57 24.92
N SER A 165 4.27 -12.76 24.77
CA SER A 165 5.23 -11.64 24.75
C SER A 165 5.04 -10.75 23.51
N TYR A 166 4.79 -11.34 22.35
CA TYR A 166 4.49 -10.62 21.11
C TYR A 166 3.15 -9.89 21.21
N LEU A 167 2.12 -10.53 21.75
CA LEU A 167 0.80 -9.91 21.96
C LEU A 167 0.87 -8.68 22.86
N LYS A 168 1.71 -8.70 23.90
CA LYS A 168 1.90 -7.54 24.78
C LYS A 168 2.47 -6.33 24.04
N VAL A 169 3.35 -6.56 23.07
CA VAL A 169 3.98 -5.50 22.26
C VAL A 169 3.08 -5.08 21.10
N ALA A 170 2.46 -6.03 20.40
CA ALA A 170 1.63 -5.79 19.24
C ALA A 170 0.22 -5.30 19.58
N GLY A 171 -0.31 -5.63 20.76
CA GLY A 171 -1.68 -5.31 21.18
C GLY A 171 -2.09 -3.85 20.96
N PRO A 172 -1.30 -2.85 21.42
CA PRO A 172 -1.60 -1.45 21.17
C PRO A 172 -1.65 -1.08 19.67
N ILE A 173 -0.81 -1.71 18.84
CA ILE A 173 -0.76 -1.48 17.39
C ILE A 173 -1.99 -2.11 16.72
N LEU A 174 -2.33 -3.35 17.08
CA LEU A 174 -3.48 -4.08 16.55
C LEU A 174 -4.81 -3.38 16.91
N GLY A 175 -4.90 -2.81 18.11
CA GLY A 175 -6.08 -2.08 18.57
C GLY A 175 -6.22 -0.64 18.04
N ALA A 176 -5.18 -0.05 17.43
CA ALA A 176 -5.24 1.30 16.91
C ALA A 176 -6.17 1.40 15.69
N SER A 177 -6.79 2.56 15.44
CA SER A 177 -7.55 2.76 14.20
C SER A 177 -6.62 2.83 12.97
N TRP A 178 -7.10 2.34 11.82
CA TRP A 178 -6.44 2.58 10.53
C TRP A 178 -6.39 4.07 10.24
N ARG A 179 -5.20 4.57 9.88
CA ARG A 179 -5.00 6.00 9.64
C ARG A 179 -5.25 6.36 8.19
N TYR A 180 -4.71 5.56 7.26
CA TYR A 180 -4.90 5.79 5.85
C TYR A 180 -6.32 5.41 5.43
N LYS A 181 -7.04 6.42 4.95
CA LYS A 181 -8.33 6.27 4.30
C LYS A 181 -8.19 6.79 2.89
N ARG A 182 -8.48 5.94 1.91
CA ARG A 182 -8.44 6.38 0.52
C ARG A 182 -9.48 7.47 0.32
N ALA A 183 -9.04 8.63 -0.15
CA ALA A 183 -9.95 9.68 -0.60
C ALA A 183 -10.79 9.17 -1.78
N GLU A 184 -12.07 9.50 -1.80
CA GLU A 184 -12.85 9.31 -3.02
C GLU A 184 -12.21 10.11 -4.15
N PRO A 185 -12.17 9.59 -5.39
CA PRO A 185 -11.66 10.36 -6.52
C PRO A 185 -12.45 11.65 -6.68
N ASP A 186 -11.76 12.79 -6.87
CA ASP A 186 -12.39 14.12 -7.00
C ASP A 186 -13.43 14.23 -8.12
N LEU A 187 -13.44 13.28 -9.07
CA LEU A 187 -14.41 13.23 -10.15
C LEU A 187 -15.33 12.01 -10.00
N PRO A 188 -16.66 12.21 -9.85
CA PRO A 188 -17.60 11.10 -9.87
C PRO A 188 -17.49 10.38 -11.21
N ARG A 189 -17.30 9.05 -11.16
CA ARG A 189 -17.31 8.18 -12.33
C ARG A 189 -18.66 8.39 -13.04
N ASN A 190 -18.68 9.09 -14.17
CA ASN A 190 -19.91 9.29 -14.94
C ASN A 190 -20.39 7.90 -15.41
N LYS A 191 -21.45 7.39 -14.78
CA LYS A 191 -21.96 6.03 -15.01
C LYS A 191 -22.60 5.87 -16.39
N ASN A 192 -22.92 6.98 -17.07
CA ASN A 192 -23.49 7.00 -18.41
C ASN A 192 -22.56 7.77 -19.37
N PRO A 193 -21.60 7.11 -20.05
CA PRO A 193 -20.91 7.75 -21.16
C PRO A 193 -21.94 8.06 -22.26
N ALA A 194 -21.87 9.28 -22.81
CA ALA A 194 -22.68 9.63 -23.97
C ALA A 194 -22.43 8.60 -25.10
N PRO A 195 -23.47 8.21 -25.86
CA PRO A 195 -23.30 7.29 -26.99
C PRO A 195 -22.25 7.85 -27.95
N ARG A 196 -21.34 6.98 -28.44
CA ARG A 196 -20.40 7.36 -29.49
C ARG A 196 -21.21 7.87 -30.69
N GLN A 197 -20.96 9.10 -31.11
CA GLN A 197 -21.39 9.55 -32.42
C GLN A 197 -20.49 8.84 -33.44
N GLU A 198 -21.10 8.02 -34.30
CA GLU A 198 -20.47 7.39 -35.46
C GLU A 198 -20.27 8.40 -36.59
#